data_AF-A0AAD6I2S6-F1
#
_entry.id   AF-A0AAD6I2S6-F1
#
_cell.length_a   1.000
_cell.length_b   1.000
_cell.length_c   1.000
_cell.angle_alpha   90.00
_cell.angle_beta   90.00
_cell.angle_gamma   90.00
#
_symmetry.space_group_name_H-M   'P 1'
#
loop_
_entity.id
_entity.type
_entity.pdbx_description
1 polymer ?
#
loop_
_entity_poly.entity_id
_entity_poly.type
_entity_poly.pdbx_seq_one_letter_code
_entity_poly.pdbx_strand_id
1 'polypeptide(L)'
;MSLKFEANKTCAERQGKYINSTNLSALWKEYGELSGASAVVLLAHSIGAMMATITAGSYTGTEGYSLAGLITSGIGTETSLTHIRKFYELHRARRQPWEL
;
A
#
# COMPACT_ATOMS: atom_id res chain seq x y z
N MET A 1 13.21 16.31 18.91
CA MET A 1 12.02 15.81 18.19
C MET A 1 12.47 14.63 17.34
N SER A 2 12.24 13.39 17.80
CA SER A 2 12.75 12.19 17.14
C SER A 2 11.78 11.72 16.06
N LEU A 3 12.24 11.65 14.81
CA LEU A 3 11.52 11.03 13.71
C LEU A 3 11.39 9.54 14.02
N LYS A 4 10.25 9.11 14.56
CA LYS A 4 9.90 7.70 14.64
C LYS A 4 9.75 7.18 13.22
N PHE A 5 10.79 6.53 12.72
CA PHE A 5 10.69 5.68 11.54
C PHE A 5 9.64 4.61 11.86
N GLU A 6 8.45 4.71 11.27
CA GLU A 6 7.49 3.60 11.27
C GLU A 6 8.07 2.48 10.37
N ALA A 7 9.00 1.71 10.93
CA ALA A 7 9.80 0.72 10.22
C ALA A 7 9.01 -0.51 9.73
N ASN A 8 7.70 -0.59 9.98
CA ASN A 8 6.90 -1.79 9.75
C ASN A 8 5.81 -1.67 8.68
N LYS A 9 5.74 -0.56 7.91
CA LYS A 9 4.76 -0.43 6.82
C LYS A 9 5.46 -0.52 5.46
N THR A 10 4.98 -1.42 4.61
CA THR A 10 5.40 -1.52 3.22
C THR A 10 5.08 -0.24 2.45
N CYS A 11 5.78 -0.01 1.33
CA CYS A 11 5.50 1.15 0.48
C CYS A 11 4.03 1.17 0.02
N ALA A 12 3.48 0.01 -0.35
CA ALA A 12 2.08 -0.12 -0.75
C ALA A 12 1.12 0.25 0.38
N GLU A 13 1.41 -0.13 1.63
CA GLU A 13 0.58 0.25 2.78
C GLU A 13 0.58 1.74 3.05
N ARG A 14 1.75 2.38 2.99
CA ARG A 14 1.84 3.83 3.19
C ARG A 14 1.08 4.57 2.09
N GLN A 15 1.29 4.19 0.83
CA GLN A 15 0.62 4.84 -0.29
C GLN A 15 -0.88 4.58 -0.29
N GLY A 16 -1.33 3.35 -0.07
CA GLY A 16 -2.76 3.02 -0.03
C GLY A 16 -3.52 3.79 1.06
N LYS A 17 -2.93 3.91 2.25
CA LYS A 17 -3.50 4.72 3.35
C LYS A 17 -3.52 6.20 3.03
N TYR A 18 -2.44 6.73 2.46
CA TYR A 18 -2.37 8.14 2.05
C TYR A 18 -3.37 8.49 0.96
N ILE A 19 -3.59 7.58 0.00
CA ILE A 19 -4.63 7.73 -1.03
C ILE A 19 -6.01 7.83 -0.37
N ASN A 20 -6.33 6.96 0.59
CA ASN A 20 -7.62 6.97 1.29
C ASN A 20 -7.83 8.26 2.10
N SER A 21 -6.85 8.60 2.96
CA SER A 21 -7.02 9.67 3.95
C SER A 21 -6.80 11.07 3.40
N THR A 22 -6.12 11.21 2.26
CA THR A 22 -5.67 12.52 1.76
C THR A 22 -6.08 12.73 0.31
N ASN A 23 -5.60 11.91 -0.63
CA ASN A 23 -5.81 12.19 -2.06
C ASN A 23 -7.29 12.13 -2.44
N LEU A 24 -7.98 11.03 -2.10
CA LEU A 24 -9.39 10.86 -2.49
C LEU A 24 -10.31 11.84 -1.79
N SER A 25 -10.07 12.11 -0.50
CA SER A 25 -10.83 13.11 0.25
C SER A 25 -10.69 14.51 -0.37
N ALA A 26 -9.46 14.91 -0.75
CA ALA A 26 -9.22 16.19 -1.39
C ALA A 26 -9.87 16.28 -2.78
N LEU A 27 -9.69 15.25 -3.62
CA LEU A 27 -10.29 15.19 -4.95
C LEU A 27 -11.81 15.20 -4.89
N TRP A 28 -12.40 14.47 -3.94
CA TRP A 28 -13.85 14.46 -3.77
C TRP A 28 -14.40 15.80 -3.32
N LYS A 29 -13.71 16.47 -2.38
CA LYS A 29 -14.08 17.82 -1.94
C LYS A 29 -14.05 18.84 -3.08
N GLU A 30 -13.09 18.71 -4.00
CA GLU A 30 -12.93 19.64 -5.10
C GLU A 30 -13.86 19.35 -6.28
N TYR A 31 -14.03 18.06 -6.64
CA TYR A 31 -14.68 17.67 -7.89
C TYR A 31 -15.95 16.82 -7.72
N GLY A 32 -16.22 16.26 -6.53
CA GLY A 32 -17.33 15.34 -6.30
C GLY A 32 -18.69 15.95 -6.61
N GLU A 33 -19.00 17.08 -5.96
CA GLU A 33 -20.25 17.82 -6.21
C GLU A 33 -20.29 18.42 -7.63
N LEU A 34 -19.17 18.99 -8.10
CA LEU A 34 -19.09 19.64 -9.41
C LEU A 34 -19.32 18.66 -10.57
N SER A 35 -18.92 17.40 -10.40
CA SER A 35 -19.08 16.36 -11.43
C SER A 35 -20.44 15.67 -11.38
N GLY A 36 -21.26 15.93 -10.34
CA GLY A 36 -22.49 15.16 -10.09
C GLY A 36 -22.23 13.69 -9.76
N ALA A 37 -20.99 13.34 -9.36
CA ALA A 37 -20.63 11.99 -8.98
C ALA A 37 -21.31 11.59 -7.67
N SER A 38 -21.78 10.34 -7.58
CA SER A 38 -22.38 9.79 -6.36
C SER A 38 -21.38 9.00 -5.51
N ALA A 39 -20.31 8.49 -6.11
CA ALA A 39 -19.27 7.72 -5.44
C ALA A 39 -17.95 7.66 -6.25
N VAL A 40 -16.92 7.14 -5.59
CA VAL A 40 -15.61 6.80 -6.15
C VAL A 40 -15.57 5.29 -6.47
N VAL A 41 -14.96 4.94 -7.60
CA VAL A 41 -14.57 3.57 -7.92
C VAL A 41 -13.06 3.53 -8.12
N LEU A 42 -12.38 2.63 -7.42
CA LEU A 42 -10.94 2.44 -7.57
C LEU A 42 -10.67 1.49 -8.73
N LEU A 43 -9.98 1.97 -9.77
CA LEU A 43 -9.51 1.14 -10.88
C LEU A 43 -7.97 1.09 -10.86
N ALA A 44 -7.40 -0.10 -10.77
CA ALA A 44 -5.94 -0.24 -10.68
C ALA A 44 -5.40 -1.54 -11.30
N HIS A 45 -4.13 -1.49 -11.70
CA HIS A 45 -3.41 -2.61 -12.30
C HIS A 45 -2.04 -2.82 -11.64
N SER A 46 -1.55 -4.06 -11.61
CA SER A 46 -0.19 -4.41 -11.15
C SER A 46 0.07 -3.91 -9.72
N ILE A 47 1.16 -3.18 -9.48
CA ILE A 47 1.49 -2.62 -8.17
C ILE A 47 0.42 -1.65 -7.64
N GLY A 48 -0.24 -0.91 -8.54
CA GLY A 48 -1.32 0.00 -8.15
C GLY A 48 -2.51 -0.76 -7.58
N ALA A 49 -2.71 -2.00 -7.99
CA ALA A 49 -3.81 -2.82 -7.52
C ALA A 49 -3.59 -3.32 -6.08
N MET A 50 -2.33 -3.48 -5.63
CA MET A 50 -2.04 -3.64 -4.19
C MET A 50 -2.41 -2.39 -3.40
N MET A 51 -2.03 -1.21 -3.89
CA MET A 51 -2.33 0.06 -3.23
C MET A 51 -3.84 0.31 -3.15
N ALA A 52 -4.56 0.13 -4.25
CA ALA A 52 -6.01 0.29 -4.32
C ALA A 52 -6.75 -0.70 -3.41
N THR A 53 -6.25 -1.95 -3.30
CA THR A 53 -6.79 -2.92 -2.34
C THR A 53 -6.63 -2.44 -0.89
N ILE A 54 -5.46 -1.89 -0.55
CA ILE A 54 -5.21 -1.32 0.77
C ILE A 54 -6.05 -0.07 1.01
N THR A 55 -6.19 0.81 0.01
CA THR A 55 -7.06 1.98 0.08
C THR A 55 -8.49 1.57 0.40
N ALA A 56 -9.05 0.64 -0.38
CA ALA A 56 -10.40 0.12 -0.14
C ALA A 56 -10.53 -0.55 1.23
N GLY A 57 -9.54 -1.36 1.63
CA GLY A 57 -9.53 -2.01 2.95
C GLY A 57 -9.30 -1.05 4.12
N SER A 58 -8.81 0.17 3.87
CA SER A 58 -8.63 1.20 4.89
C SER A 58 -9.82 2.16 4.99
N TYR A 59 -10.80 2.05 4.09
CA TYR A 59 -11.98 2.90 4.03
C TYR A 59 -12.94 2.59 5.19
N THR A 60 -13.29 3.60 5.98
CA THR A 60 -14.21 3.48 7.12
C THR A 60 -15.57 4.11 6.88
N GLY A 61 -15.77 4.81 5.76
CA GLY A 61 -17.01 5.53 5.47
C GLY A 61 -17.05 6.95 6.04
N THR A 62 -15.95 7.44 6.61
CA THR A 62 -15.86 8.75 7.27
C THR A 62 -14.91 9.72 6.57
N GLU A 63 -14.32 9.31 5.44
CA GLU A 63 -13.31 10.06 4.69
C GLU A 63 -13.87 11.21 3.84
N GLY A 64 -15.20 11.42 3.87
CA GLY A 64 -15.88 12.49 3.15
C GLY A 64 -16.18 12.17 1.69
N TYR A 65 -15.89 10.95 1.23
CA TYR A 65 -16.29 10.44 -0.08
C TYR A 65 -17.00 9.09 0.08
N SER A 66 -17.88 8.74 -0.86
CA SER A 66 -18.50 7.40 -0.90
C SER A 66 -17.66 6.47 -1.76
N LEU A 67 -17.22 5.32 -1.24
CA LEU A 67 -16.52 4.30 -2.03
C LEU A 67 -17.53 3.24 -2.50
N ALA A 68 -17.76 3.13 -3.81
CA ALA A 68 -18.73 2.19 -4.38
C ALA A 68 -18.11 0.89 -4.91
N GLY A 69 -16.80 0.88 -5.20
CA GLY A 69 -16.20 -0.31 -5.78
C GLY A 69 -14.69 -0.29 -5.95
N LEU A 70 -14.16 -1.48 -6.19
CA LEU A 70 -12.76 -1.75 -6.48
C LEU A 70 -12.68 -2.70 -7.69
N ILE A 71 -11.97 -2.27 -8.73
CA ILE A 71 -11.67 -3.05 -9.93
C ILE A 71 -10.15 -3.16 -10.02
N THR A 72 -9.63 -4.37 -9.85
CA THR A 72 -8.20 -4.63 -9.86
C THR A 72 -7.82 -5.69 -10.89
N SER A 73 -6.60 -5.59 -11.42
CA SER A 73 -6.04 -6.60 -12.31
C SER A 73 -4.52 -6.76 -12.11
N GLY A 74 -3.99 -7.96 -12.39
CA GLY A 74 -2.55 -8.21 -12.39
C GLY A 74 -1.85 -8.12 -11.04
N ILE A 75 -2.54 -8.39 -9.93
CA ILE A 75 -1.91 -8.45 -8.60
C ILE A 75 -1.23 -9.81 -8.42
N GLY A 76 0.07 -9.80 -8.12
CA GLY A 76 0.80 -11.00 -7.71
C GLY A 76 1.87 -10.63 -6.70
N THR A 77 1.95 -11.40 -5.61
CA THR A 77 3.04 -11.29 -4.64
C THR A 77 3.61 -12.68 -4.44
N GLU A 78 4.92 -12.85 -4.65
CA GLU A 78 5.60 -14.09 -4.31
C GLU A 78 6.20 -13.96 -2.91
N THR A 79 5.81 -14.87 -2.01
CA THR A 79 6.52 -15.08 -0.74
C THR A 79 7.83 -15.78 -1.07
N SER A 80 8.84 -15.05 -1.51
CA SER A 80 10.12 -15.66 -1.88
C SER A 80 10.87 -16.10 -0.63
N LEU A 81 10.58 -17.30 -0.13
CA LEU A 81 11.41 -18.03 0.83
C LEU A 81 12.86 -18.12 0.33
N THR A 82 13.05 -18.11 -0.99
CA THR A 82 14.33 -18.11 -1.70
C THR A 82 15.16 -16.84 -1.45
N HIS A 83 14.54 -15.66 -1.37
CA HIS A 83 15.25 -14.42 -1.02
C HIS A 83 15.68 -14.39 0.45
N ILE A 84 14.83 -14.89 1.35
CA ILE A 84 15.17 -15.03 2.78
C ILE A 84 16.34 -16.01 2.95
N ARG A 85 16.28 -17.17 2.29
CA ARG A 85 17.37 -18.17 2.30
C ARG A 85 18.69 -17.60 1.76
N LYS A 86 18.67 -16.91 0.60
CA LYS A 86 19.86 -16.27 0.04
C LYS A 86 20.44 -15.22 0.98
N PHE A 87 19.61 -14.43 1.65
CA PHE A 87 20.07 -13.45 2.64
C PHE A 87 20.76 -14.12 3.84
N TYR A 88 20.16 -15.18 4.40
CA TYR A 88 20.76 -15.95 5.49
C TYR A 88 22.07 -16.65 5.08
N GLU A 89 22.12 -17.29 3.91
CA GLU A 89 23.33 -17.91 3.38
C GLU A 89 24.45 -16.87 3.15
N LEU A 90 24.11 -15.71 2.58
CA LEU A 90 25.07 -14.61 2.38
C LEU A 90 25.58 -14.02 3.70
N HIS A 91 24.75 -13.94 4.74
CA HIS A 91 25.16 -13.44 6.05
C HIS A 91 25.93 -14.48 6.86
N ARG A 92 25.62 -15.77 6.69
CA ARG A 92 26.39 -16.89 7.28
C ARG A 92 27.78 -17.00 6.66
N ALA A 93 27.90 -16.85 5.34
CA ALA A 93 29.18 -16.86 4.62
C ALA A 93 30.07 -15.62 4.93
N ARG A 94 29.49 -14.53 5.46
CA ARG A 94 30.23 -13.33 5.89
C ARG A 94 30.79 -13.43 7.32
N ARG A 95 30.38 -14.42 8.11
CA ARG A 95 31.09 -14.76 9.36
C ARG A 95 32.21 -15.72 9.00
N GLN A 96 33.43 -15.22 8.96
CA GLN A 96 34.61 -16.02 8.68
C GLN A 96 35.05 -16.87 9.90
N PRO A 97 35.84 -17.94 9.70
CA PRO A 97 35.92 -19.12 10.59
C PRO A 97 36.89 -19.02 11.78
N TRP A 98 37.34 -17.84 12.19
CA TRP A 98 38.41 -17.72 13.20
C TRP A 98 37.94 -17.47 14.64
N GLU A 99 36.68 -17.78 14.96
CA GLU A 99 36.12 -17.71 16.32
C GLU A 99 35.89 -19.11 16.94
N LEU A 100 36.84 -20.03 16.77
CA LEU A 100 36.95 -21.29 17.51
C LEU A 100 38.40 -21.53 17.95
#